data_AF-A0A248UHV0-F1
#
_entry.id   AF-A0A248UHV0-F1
#
_cell.length_a   1.000
_cell.length_b   1.000
_cell.length_c   1.000
_cell.angle_alpha   90.00
_cell.angle_beta   90.00
_cell.angle_gamma   90.00
#
_symmetry.space_group_name_H-M   'P 1'
#
loop_
_entity.id
_entity.type
_entity.pdbx_description
1 polymer ?
#
loop_
_entity_poly.entity_id
_entity_poly.type
_entity_poly.pdbx_seq_one_letter_code
_entity_poly.pdbx_strand_id
1 'polypeptide(L)'
;MKSTKIILSAIFTLGIAGAAHADAVPKRSKDFTGNYQTLVKDQQASPQVADCIASAYDYVKKSKKYDRLGFTKDDIAAATTNDKSSKFSAKDASKVSAVISVPGEARTKSGGTQWDTITLRCGITGGKLKAIELAPGKGA
;
A
#
# COMPACT_ATOMS: atom_id res chain seq x y z
N MET A 1 -63.91 7.36 -1.51
CA MET A 1 -62.69 8.21 -1.48
C MET A 1 -61.51 7.27 -1.30
N LYS A 2 -60.84 6.82 -2.38
CA LYS A 2 -59.52 7.25 -2.90
C LYS A 2 -58.41 7.49 -1.85
N SER A 3 -57.38 6.63 -1.95
CA SER A 3 -55.93 6.82 -1.67
C SER A 3 -55.52 7.08 -0.20
N THR A 4 -54.40 6.58 0.33
CA THR A 4 -53.07 6.57 -0.29
C THR A 4 -52.16 5.53 0.37
N LYS A 5 -51.42 4.76 -0.44
CA LYS A 5 -50.30 3.91 -0.03
C LYS A 5 -49.15 4.80 0.44
N ILE A 6 -48.62 4.57 1.64
CA ILE A 6 -47.32 5.13 2.05
C ILE A 6 -46.32 3.97 2.02
N ILE A 7 -45.53 3.96 0.95
CA ILE A 7 -44.36 3.09 0.76
C ILE A 7 -43.25 3.69 1.62
N LEU A 8 -42.85 3.02 2.70
CA LEU A 8 -41.67 3.39 3.47
C LEU A 8 -40.43 2.96 2.67
N SER A 9 -39.76 3.94 2.07
CA SER A 9 -38.48 3.79 1.39
C SER A 9 -37.41 3.29 2.35
N ALA A 10 -36.92 2.07 2.13
CA ALA A 10 -35.68 1.58 2.73
C ALA A 10 -34.50 2.27 2.02
N ILE A 11 -33.88 3.23 2.71
CA ILE A 11 -32.60 3.82 2.26
C ILE A 11 -31.50 2.82 2.61
N PHE A 12 -31.18 1.93 1.68
CA PHE A 12 -29.93 1.17 1.72
C PHE A 12 -28.79 2.14 1.39
N THR A 13 -28.13 2.69 2.40
CA THR A 13 -26.83 3.33 2.23
C THR A 13 -25.81 2.25 1.86
N LEU A 14 -25.64 1.99 0.56
CA LEU A 14 -24.48 1.28 0.03
C LEU A 14 -23.24 2.16 0.28
N GLY A 15 -22.68 2.03 1.47
CA GLY A 15 -21.33 2.48 1.76
C GLY A 15 -20.39 1.67 0.88
N ILE A 16 -19.95 2.26 -0.23
CA ILE A 16 -18.93 1.68 -1.10
C ILE A 16 -17.62 1.77 -0.32
N ALA A 17 -17.34 0.76 0.49
CA ALA A 17 -16.01 0.57 1.05
C ALA A 17 -15.09 0.34 -0.15
N GLY A 18 -14.30 1.36 -0.51
CA GLY A 18 -13.29 1.24 -1.56
C GLY A 18 -12.43 0.02 -1.28
N ALA A 19 -12.56 -1.00 -2.12
CA ALA A 19 -11.76 -2.19 -2.04
C ALA A 19 -10.33 -1.81 -2.45
N ALA A 20 -9.44 -1.76 -1.45
CA ALA A 20 -8.00 -1.82 -1.72
C ALA A 20 -7.74 -3.26 -2.18
N HIS A 21 -7.84 -3.49 -3.48
CA HIS A 21 -7.36 -4.71 -4.12
C HIS A 21 -5.82 -4.70 -4.08
N ALA A 22 -5.19 -5.88 -4.14
CA ALA A 22 -3.74 -5.92 -4.34
C ALA A 22 -3.48 -5.37 -5.73
N ASP A 23 -2.83 -4.22 -5.78
CA ASP A 23 -2.49 -3.67 -7.07
C ASP A 23 -1.29 -4.44 -7.63
N ALA A 24 -1.33 -4.64 -8.94
CA ALA A 24 -0.19 -5.17 -9.67
C ALA A 24 1.00 -4.22 -9.49
N VAL A 25 2.19 -4.79 -9.34
CA VAL A 25 3.43 -4.02 -9.27
C VAL A 25 3.55 -3.15 -10.53
N PRO A 26 3.75 -1.83 -10.39
CA PRO A 26 3.87 -0.94 -11.54
C PRO A 26 5.13 -1.26 -12.35
N LYS A 27 5.12 -0.87 -13.62
CA LYS A 27 6.37 -0.84 -14.41
C LYS A 27 7.35 0.12 -13.73
N ARG A 28 8.59 -0.35 -13.55
CA ARG A 28 9.70 0.45 -13.01
C ARG A 28 9.89 1.71 -13.85
N SER A 29 9.92 2.86 -13.18
CA SER A 29 10.24 4.13 -13.81
C SER A 29 11.74 4.30 -13.98
N LYS A 30 12.14 5.40 -14.64
CA LYS A 30 13.56 5.80 -14.77
C LYS A 30 14.23 6.06 -13.43
N ASP A 31 13.47 6.42 -12.40
CA ASP A 31 14.01 6.78 -11.08
C ASP A 31 14.22 5.53 -10.19
N PHE A 32 13.67 4.39 -10.60
CA PHE A 32 13.68 3.15 -9.81
C PHE A 32 15.08 2.75 -9.37
N THR A 33 16.04 2.70 -10.31
CA THR A 33 17.42 2.26 -10.02
C THR A 33 18.11 3.18 -9.03
N GLY A 34 17.92 4.50 -9.14
CA GLY A 34 18.48 5.47 -8.21
C GLY A 34 17.90 5.28 -6.81
N ASN A 35 16.57 5.21 -6.70
CA ASN A 35 15.88 4.99 -5.43
C ASN A 35 16.34 3.69 -4.76
N TYR A 36 16.40 2.59 -5.52
CA TYR A 36 16.88 1.31 -5.03
C TYR A 36 18.32 1.38 -4.50
N GLN A 37 19.22 2.03 -5.25
CA GLN A 37 20.62 2.15 -4.84
C GLN A 37 20.77 2.98 -3.57
N THR A 38 20.05 4.09 -3.43
CA THR A 38 20.04 4.89 -2.20
C THR A 38 19.54 4.08 -1.01
N LEU A 39 18.46 3.31 -1.17
CA LEU A 39 17.93 2.46 -0.11
C LEU A 39 18.94 1.41 0.35
N VAL A 40 19.61 0.72 -0.58
CA VAL A 40 20.58 -0.32 -0.25
C VAL A 40 21.89 0.26 0.31
N LYS A 41 22.44 1.29 -0.33
CA LYS A 41 23.79 1.80 -0.01
C LYS A 41 23.79 2.78 1.16
N ASP A 42 22.82 3.69 1.19
CA ASP A 42 22.84 4.83 2.12
C ASP A 42 21.94 4.58 3.33
N GLN A 43 20.87 3.81 3.12
CA GLN A 43 19.87 3.49 4.15
C GLN A 43 19.95 2.04 4.63
N GLN A 44 20.89 1.25 4.10
CA GLN A 44 21.18 -0.13 4.52
C GLN A 44 19.96 -1.07 4.48
N ALA A 45 18.97 -0.77 3.64
CA ALA A 45 17.84 -1.65 3.42
C ALA A 45 18.30 -2.98 2.81
N SER A 46 17.69 -4.09 3.21
CA SER A 46 17.90 -5.36 2.50
C SER A 46 17.42 -5.22 1.04
N PRO A 47 18.00 -5.97 0.08
CA PRO A 47 17.60 -5.89 -1.33
C PRO A 47 16.09 -6.02 -1.57
N GLN A 48 15.41 -6.88 -0.82
CA GLN A 48 13.96 -7.07 -0.99
C GLN A 48 13.13 -5.91 -0.41
N VAL A 49 13.55 -5.34 0.72
CA VAL A 49 12.91 -4.14 1.29
C VAL A 49 13.14 -2.94 0.36
N ALA A 50 14.35 -2.82 -0.20
CA ALA A 50 14.66 -1.78 -1.17
C ALA A 50 13.83 -1.90 -2.46
N ASP A 51 13.67 -3.10 -3.03
CA ASP A 51 12.83 -3.35 -4.22
C ASP A 51 11.35 -3.02 -3.93
N CYS A 52 10.88 -3.36 -2.72
CA CYS A 52 9.53 -3.03 -2.26
C CYS A 52 9.30 -1.52 -2.19
N ILE A 53 10.15 -0.78 -1.46
CA ILE A 53 10.02 0.67 -1.29
C ILE A 53 10.22 1.41 -2.62
N ALA A 54 11.23 1.02 -3.43
CA ALA A 54 11.46 1.62 -4.73
C ALA A 54 10.27 1.43 -5.67
N SER A 55 9.64 0.25 -5.66
CA SER A 55 8.39 0.00 -6.41
C SER A 55 7.22 0.81 -5.87
N ALA A 56 7.17 1.07 -4.56
CA ALA A 56 6.15 1.92 -3.95
C ALA A 56 6.23 3.38 -4.42
N TYR A 57 7.44 3.92 -4.62
CA TYR A 57 7.61 5.25 -5.23
C TYR A 57 7.10 5.33 -6.66
N ASP A 58 7.13 4.23 -7.42
CA ASP A 58 6.52 4.19 -8.74
C ASP A 58 5.00 3.99 -8.67
N TYR A 59 4.55 3.25 -7.66
CA TYR A 59 3.14 2.98 -7.41
C TYR A 59 2.38 4.24 -6.99
N VAL A 60 2.95 5.05 -6.08
CA VAL A 60 2.30 6.27 -5.58
C VAL A 60 2.05 7.31 -6.68
N LYS A 61 2.85 7.30 -7.76
CA LYS A 61 2.64 8.19 -8.93
C LYS A 61 1.26 8.02 -9.56
N LYS A 62 0.65 6.83 -9.44
CA LYS A 62 -0.70 6.52 -9.96
C LYS A 62 -1.80 6.64 -8.90
N SER A 63 -1.43 6.85 -7.63
CA SER A 63 -2.40 6.96 -6.54
C SER A 63 -3.30 8.18 -6.74
N LYS A 64 -4.60 8.00 -6.48
CA LYS A 64 -5.57 9.12 -6.44
C LYS A 64 -5.49 9.90 -5.13
N LYS A 65 -5.04 9.26 -4.04
CA LYS A 65 -5.04 9.83 -2.68
C LYS A 65 -3.71 10.47 -2.29
N TYR A 66 -2.60 9.84 -2.64
CA TYR A 66 -1.26 10.23 -2.18
C TYR A 66 -0.36 10.67 -3.33
N ASP A 67 0.59 11.57 -3.08
CA ASP A 67 1.60 11.98 -4.07
C ASP A 67 3.05 11.75 -3.63
N ARG A 68 3.31 11.52 -2.35
CA ARG A 68 4.64 11.26 -1.81
C ARG A 68 4.57 10.18 -0.74
N LEU A 69 5.67 9.45 -0.61
CA LEU A 69 5.91 8.52 0.48
C LEU A 69 7.13 8.99 1.25
N GLY A 70 7.11 8.78 2.57
CA GLY A 70 8.20 9.06 3.49
C GLY A 70 8.53 7.79 4.25
N PHE A 71 9.80 7.37 4.17
CA PHE A 71 10.35 6.26 4.93
C PHE A 71 11.65 6.73 5.58
N THR A 72 11.71 6.65 6.89
CA THR A 72 12.92 6.92 7.67
C THR A 72 13.81 5.68 7.74
N LYS A 73 15.05 5.84 8.24
CA LYS A 73 15.91 4.68 8.52
C LYS A 73 15.29 3.75 9.56
N ASP A 74 14.60 4.31 10.56
CA ASP A 74 13.95 3.53 11.60
C ASP A 74 12.77 2.74 11.03
N ASP A 75 12.00 3.33 10.10
CA ASP A 75 10.93 2.61 9.40
C ASP A 75 11.46 1.41 8.61
N ILE A 76 12.59 1.60 7.92
CA ILE A 76 13.26 0.57 7.14
C ILE A 76 13.81 -0.53 8.04
N ALA A 77 14.42 -0.16 9.18
CA ALA A 77 14.92 -1.11 10.17
C ALA A 77 13.78 -1.89 10.85
N ALA A 78 12.61 -1.28 11.00
CA ALA A 78 11.40 -1.90 11.52
C ALA A 78 10.65 -2.76 10.48
N ALA A 79 11.13 -2.85 9.24
CA ALA A 79 10.51 -3.67 8.23
C ALA A 79 10.48 -5.15 8.66
N THR A 80 9.34 -5.79 8.47
CA THR A 80 9.14 -7.20 8.81
C THR A 80 8.84 -8.02 7.56
N THR A 81 9.18 -9.31 7.61
CA THR A 81 8.81 -10.27 6.57
C THR A 81 8.04 -11.42 7.20
N ASN A 82 6.83 -11.67 6.72
CA ASN A 82 6.06 -12.86 7.07
C ASN A 82 6.15 -13.88 5.93
N ASP A 83 6.97 -14.90 6.13
CA ASP A 83 7.29 -16.00 5.20
C ASP A 83 6.27 -17.16 5.22
N LYS A 84 5.28 -17.11 6.11
CA LYS A 84 4.20 -18.10 6.22
C LYS A 84 2.89 -17.62 5.62
N SER A 85 2.88 -16.41 5.05
CA SER A 85 1.64 -15.83 4.54
C SER A 85 1.23 -16.45 3.21
N SER A 86 0.08 -17.12 3.17
CA SER A 86 -0.51 -17.66 1.93
C SER A 86 -1.49 -16.69 1.25
N LYS A 87 -1.70 -15.50 1.83
CA LYS A 87 -2.62 -14.47 1.34
C LYS A 87 -1.96 -13.09 1.48
N PHE A 88 -2.03 -12.28 0.43
CA PHE A 88 -1.36 -10.97 0.45
C PHE A 88 -2.06 -9.96 1.38
N SER A 89 -3.38 -9.84 1.31
CA SER A 89 -4.17 -9.02 2.23
C SER A 89 -5.53 -9.65 2.54
N ALA A 90 -6.25 -9.10 3.52
CA ALA A 90 -7.60 -9.57 3.84
C ALA A 90 -8.61 -9.27 2.71
N LYS A 91 -8.32 -8.24 1.91
CA LYS A 91 -9.15 -7.79 0.78
C LYS A 91 -8.71 -8.41 -0.54
N ASP A 92 -7.49 -8.93 -0.61
CA ASP A 92 -6.95 -9.61 -1.76
C ASP A 92 -6.20 -10.89 -1.36
N ALA A 93 -6.85 -12.02 -1.59
CA ALA A 93 -6.35 -13.34 -1.26
C ALA A 93 -5.32 -13.88 -2.28
N SER A 94 -4.74 -13.02 -3.13
CA SER A 94 -3.64 -13.39 -4.03
C SER A 94 -2.59 -14.19 -3.27
N LYS A 95 -2.28 -15.38 -3.78
CA LYS A 95 -1.36 -16.31 -3.15
C LYS A 95 0.06 -15.79 -3.32
N VAL A 96 0.67 -15.43 -2.19
CA VAL A 96 2.07 -15.04 -2.08
C VAL A 96 2.80 -16.08 -1.25
N SER A 97 4.12 -16.12 -1.37
CA SER A 97 5.00 -16.92 -0.50
C SER A 97 5.51 -16.12 0.70
N ALA A 98 5.54 -14.79 0.62
CA ALA A 98 5.86 -13.94 1.75
C ALA A 98 5.22 -12.55 1.60
N VAL A 99 5.09 -11.84 2.71
CA VAL A 99 4.67 -10.43 2.74
C VAL A 99 5.71 -9.62 3.50
N ILE A 100 6.29 -8.63 2.83
CA ILE A 100 7.11 -7.59 3.47
C ILE A 100 6.17 -6.48 3.92
N SER A 101 6.33 -6.02 5.17
CA SER A 101 5.59 -4.88 5.72
C SER A 101 6.57 -3.83 6.21
N VAL A 102 6.46 -2.60 5.70
CA VAL A 102 7.29 -1.46 6.07
C VAL A 102 6.38 -0.35 6.63
N PRO A 103 6.56 0.09 7.89
CA PRO A 103 5.88 1.28 8.37
C PRO A 103 6.35 2.53 7.62
N GLY A 104 5.61 3.62 7.71
CA GLY A 104 6.01 4.91 7.14
C GLY A 104 4.84 5.85 6.96
N GLU A 105 5.00 6.82 6.08
CA GLU A 105 4.03 7.88 5.88
C GLU A 105 3.73 8.11 4.39
N ALA A 106 2.51 8.54 4.10
CA ALA A 106 2.10 8.95 2.77
C ALA A 106 1.44 10.33 2.80
N ARG A 107 1.94 11.26 1.98
CA ARG A 107 1.39 12.61 1.91
C ARG A 107 0.13 12.63 1.07
N THR A 108 -0.94 13.20 1.62
CA THR A 108 -2.20 13.36 0.90
C THR A 108 -2.11 14.47 -0.15
N LYS A 109 -2.73 14.27 -1.32
CA LYS A 109 -2.76 15.27 -2.40
C LYS A 109 -3.55 16.52 -2.02
N SER A 110 -4.69 16.33 -1.35
CA SER A 110 -5.62 17.40 -1.00
C SER A 110 -5.19 18.19 0.24
N GLY A 111 -4.36 17.60 1.10
CA GLY A 111 -4.02 18.18 2.40
C GLY A 111 -2.73 18.99 2.43
N GLY A 112 -1.97 19.07 1.32
CA GLY A 112 -0.74 19.87 1.14
C GLY A 112 0.44 19.45 2.03
N THR A 113 0.26 19.51 3.35
CA THR A 113 1.20 19.15 4.41
C THR A 113 0.74 17.96 5.25
N GLN A 114 -0.48 17.45 5.06
CA GLN A 114 -0.98 16.29 5.81
C GLN A 114 -0.33 14.99 5.32
N TRP A 115 0.25 14.26 6.27
CA TRP A 115 0.78 12.91 6.10
C TRP A 115 -0.10 11.92 6.87
N ASP A 116 -0.46 10.82 6.21
CA ASP A 116 -1.16 9.71 6.83
C ASP A 116 -0.12 8.63 7.18
N THR A 117 -0.20 8.06 8.39
CA THR A 117 0.56 6.85 8.75
C THR A 117 0.07 5.68 7.91
N ILE A 118 1.01 4.97 7.29
CA ILE A 118 0.72 3.83 6.42
C ILE A 118 1.57 2.61 6.81
N THR A 119 1.17 1.45 6.28
CA THR A 119 2.04 0.29 6.17
C THR A 119 2.12 -0.08 4.69
N LEU A 120 3.30 0.05 4.11
CA LEU A 120 3.59 -0.47 2.78
C LEU A 120 3.67 -1.99 2.87
N ARG A 121 2.85 -2.68 2.09
CA ARG A 121 2.83 -4.14 1.99
C ARG A 121 3.26 -4.58 0.61
N CYS A 122 4.14 -5.56 0.55
CA CYS A 122 4.73 -6.06 -0.68
C CYS A 122 4.68 -7.59 -0.69
N GLY A 123 3.94 -8.14 -1.65
CA GLY A 123 3.72 -9.57 -1.78
C GLY A 123 4.78 -10.20 -2.66
N ILE A 124 5.45 -11.21 -2.15
CA ILE A 124 6.55 -11.92 -2.82
C ILE A 124 6.06 -13.29 -3.24
N THR A 125 6.33 -13.69 -4.49
CA THR A 125 6.12 -15.07 -4.98
C THR A 125 7.36 -15.50 -5.74
N GLY A 126 7.99 -16.61 -5.32
CA GLY A 126 9.21 -17.10 -5.97
C GLY A 126 10.35 -16.08 -5.96
N GLY A 127 10.50 -15.34 -4.86
CA GLY A 127 11.52 -14.31 -4.69
C GLY A 127 11.29 -12.99 -5.46
N LYS A 128 10.15 -12.83 -6.14
CA LYS A 128 9.82 -11.63 -6.91
C LYS A 128 8.62 -10.89 -6.33
N LEU A 129 8.66 -9.55 -6.36
CA LEU A 129 7.52 -8.70 -6.06
C LEU A 129 6.37 -8.98 -7.05
N LYS A 130 5.16 -9.21 -6.53
CA LYS A 130 3.96 -9.52 -7.33
C LYS A 130 2.75 -8.68 -6.95
N ALA A 131 2.68 -8.23 -5.72
CA ALA A 131 1.58 -7.43 -5.20
C ALA A 131 2.13 -6.25 -4.39
N ILE A 132 1.43 -5.14 -4.42
CA ILE A 132 1.75 -3.95 -3.63
C ILE A 132 0.48 -3.29 -3.10
N GLU A 133 0.54 -2.78 -1.87
CA GLU A 133 -0.57 -2.07 -1.23
C GLU A 133 -0.02 -1.02 -0.26
N LEU A 134 -0.71 0.13 -0.16
CA LEU A 134 -0.53 1.10 0.93
C LEU A 134 -1.71 0.93 1.89
N ALA A 135 -1.53 0.13 2.94
CA ALA A 135 -2.55 -0.07 3.95
C ALA A 135 -2.53 1.09 4.96
N PRO A 136 -3.67 1.44 5.60
CA PRO A 136 -3.67 2.32 6.76
C PRO A 136 -2.72 1.78 7.83
N GLY A 137 -1.83 2.63 8.34
CA GLY A 137 -0.97 2.29 9.46
C GLY A 137 -1.83 2.10 10.70
N LYS A 138 -1.42 1.18 11.58
CA LYS A 138 -1.90 1.25 12.97
C LYS A 138 -1.23 2.48 13.57
N GLY A 139 -2.03 3.49 13.91
CA GLY A 139 -1.53 4.65 14.65
C GLY A 139 -0.73 4.17 15.86
N ALA A 140 0.43 4.79 16.08
CA ALA A 140 1.21 4.60 17.29
C ALA A 140 0.37 4.95 18.52
#